data_AF-A0AAV0FCN9-F1
#
_entry.id   AF-A0AAV0FCN9-F1
#
_cell.length_a   1.000
_cell.length_b   1.000
_cell.length_c   1.000
_cell.angle_alpha   90.00
_cell.angle_beta   90.00
_cell.angle_gamma   90.00
#
_symmetry.space_group_name_H-M   'P 1'
#
loop_
_entity.id
_entity.type
_entity.pdbx_description
1 polymer ?
#
loop_
_entity_poly.entity_id
_entity_poly.type
_entity_poly.pdbx_seq_one_letter_code
_entity_poly.pdbx_strand_id
1 'polypeptide(L)'
;MCYGWPDRKPKGVSRAEDRQEMRRSRLYLWQVFFSNPDEWWDNRSKKVNRNSPDFKHKHTGEALWLMQDDPPWVRRQLELQDSKSVETDSGNLEVSPLTYE
;
A
#
# COMPACT_ATOMS: atom_id res chain seq x y z
N MET A 1 6.60 41.26 -27.20
CA MET A 1 5.20 40.84 -26.98
C MET A 1 5.24 39.38 -26.56
N CYS A 2 4.75 39.06 -25.36
CA CYS A 2 4.88 37.73 -24.76
C CYS A 2 3.93 36.73 -25.45
N TYR A 3 4.45 35.58 -25.88
CA TYR A 3 3.62 34.46 -26.34
C TYR A 3 3.02 33.77 -25.11
N GLY A 4 1.73 34.02 -24.87
CA GLY A 4 0.96 33.36 -23.82
C GLY A 4 0.76 31.89 -24.15
N TRP A 5 1.16 31.01 -23.23
CA TRP A 5 0.79 29.60 -23.25
C TRP A 5 -0.72 29.49 -23.00
N PRO A 6 -1.49 28.78 -23.83
CA PRO A 6 -2.89 28.51 -23.52
C PRO A 6 -2.96 27.49 -22.39
N ASP A 7 -3.11 28.00 -21.16
CA ASP A 7 -3.52 27.23 -19.99
C ASP A 7 -4.97 26.76 -20.20
N ARG A 8 -5.15 25.68 -20.97
CA ARG A 8 -6.40 24.92 -21.02
C ARG A 8 -6.36 23.85 -19.94
N LYS A 9 -6.57 24.27 -18.69
CA LYS A 9 -7.12 23.36 -17.68
C LYS A 9 -8.48 22.84 -18.22
N PRO A 10 -8.70 21.53 -18.33
CA PRO A 10 -10.00 21.02 -18.72
C PRO A 10 -11.06 21.46 -17.70
N LYS A 11 -12.22 21.83 -18.25
CA LYS A 11 -13.38 22.37 -17.54
C LYS A 11 -13.93 21.38 -16.51
N GLY A 12 -14.03 21.82 -15.26
CA GLY A 12 -15.20 21.57 -14.42
C GLY A 12 -15.56 20.12 -14.06
N VAL A 13 -14.59 19.29 -13.64
CA VAL A 13 -14.92 18.14 -12.77
C VAL A 13 -15.16 18.71 -11.37
N SER A 14 -16.31 18.40 -10.76
CA SER A 14 -16.57 18.91 -9.41
C SER A 14 -15.54 18.33 -8.43
N ARG A 15 -15.11 19.12 -7.45
CA ARG A 15 -14.20 18.67 -6.37
C ARG A 15 -14.75 17.45 -5.60
N ALA A 16 -16.04 17.16 -5.72
CA ALA A 16 -16.69 15.99 -5.16
C ALA A 16 -16.52 14.75 -6.04
N GLU A 17 -16.68 14.87 -7.36
CA GLU A 17 -16.49 13.76 -8.32
C GLU A 17 -15.02 13.32 -8.38
N ASP A 18 -14.07 14.26 -8.43
CA ASP A 18 -12.63 13.97 -8.39
C ASP A 18 -12.25 13.20 -7.11
N ARG A 19 -12.84 13.58 -5.97
CA ARG A 19 -12.66 12.87 -4.70
C ARG A 19 -13.26 11.45 -4.75
N GLN A 20 -14.39 11.27 -5.42
CA GLN A 20 -14.99 9.95 -5.57
C GLN A 20 -14.14 9.06 -6.48
N GLU A 21 -13.63 9.59 -7.58
CA GLU A 21 -12.74 8.86 -8.48
C GLU A 21 -11.42 8.49 -7.79
N MET A 22 -10.83 9.40 -7.02
CA MET A 22 -9.66 9.10 -6.18
C MET A 22 -9.95 7.96 -5.19
N ARG A 23 -11.11 7.98 -4.53
CA ARG A 23 -11.53 6.89 -3.62
C ARG A 23 -11.69 5.57 -4.37
N ARG A 24 -12.35 5.56 -5.53
CA ARG A 24 -12.55 4.35 -6.34
C ARG A 24 -11.22 3.80 -6.84
N SER A 25 -10.34 4.66 -7.34
CA SER A 25 -9.00 4.30 -7.78
C SER A 25 -8.19 3.71 -6.62
N ARG A 26 -8.25 4.32 -5.43
CA ARG A 26 -7.58 3.78 -4.24
C ARG A 26 -8.12 2.41 -3.82
N LEU A 27 -9.45 2.22 -3.86
CA LEU A 27 -10.05 0.92 -3.57
C LEU A 27 -9.63 -0.15 -4.58
N TYR A 28 -9.49 0.23 -5.85
CA TYR A 28 -8.96 -0.66 -6.88
C TYR A 28 -7.50 -1.06 -6.59
N LEU A 29 -6.64 -0.10 -6.22
CA LEU A 29 -5.26 -0.40 -5.82
C LEU A 29 -5.19 -1.35 -4.62
N TRP A 30 -6.12 -1.24 -3.65
CA TRP A 30 -6.22 -2.21 -2.56
C TRP A 30 -6.51 -3.62 -3.06
N GLN A 31 -7.41 -3.79 -4.05
CA GLN A 31 -7.70 -5.10 -4.63
C GLN A 31 -6.49 -5.68 -5.37
N VAL A 32 -5.78 -4.85 -6.12
CA VAL A 32 -4.54 -5.26 -6.82
C VAL A 32 -3.46 -5.66 -5.81
N PHE A 33 -3.28 -4.87 -4.74
CA PHE A 33 -2.35 -5.16 -3.65
C PHE A 33 -2.63 -6.53 -3.03
N PHE A 34 -3.88 -6.82 -2.65
CA PHE A 34 -4.20 -8.12 -2.04
C PHE A 34 -4.16 -9.30 -3.02
N SER A 35 -4.24 -9.04 -4.33
CA SER A 35 -4.07 -10.08 -5.34
C SER A 35 -2.62 -10.52 -5.43
N ASN A 36 -1.66 -9.58 -5.43
CA ASN A 36 -0.22 -9.84 -5.54
C ASN A 36 0.57 -8.98 -4.54
N PRO A 37 0.58 -9.30 -3.24
CA PRO A 37 1.25 -8.47 -2.22
C PRO A 37 2.77 -8.40 -2.43
N ASP A 38 3.37 -9.43 -3.03
CA ASP A 38 4.83 -9.50 -3.30
C ASP A 38 5.31 -8.46 -4.31
N GLU A 39 4.44 -7.93 -5.17
CA GLU A 39 4.79 -6.90 -6.14
C GLU A 39 4.84 -5.49 -5.53
N TRP A 40 4.49 -5.35 -4.26
CA TRP A 40 4.44 -4.09 -3.56
C TRP A 40 5.57 -3.96 -2.53
N TRP A 41 6.19 -2.79 -2.49
CA TRP A 41 7.08 -2.40 -1.41
C TRP A 41 6.27 -1.89 -0.24
N ASP A 42 6.39 -2.56 0.90
CA ASP A 42 5.91 -2.08 2.18
C ASP A 42 6.91 -1.08 2.77
N ASN A 43 6.51 0.20 2.83
CA ASN A 43 7.30 1.29 3.40
C ASN A 43 6.78 1.75 4.76
N ARG A 44 5.83 1.03 5.39
CA ARG A 44 5.19 1.42 6.66
C ARG A 44 6.22 1.60 7.79
N SER A 45 7.27 0.78 7.83
CA SER A 45 8.31 0.83 8.88
C SER A 45 9.37 1.91 8.67
N LYS A 46 9.53 2.43 7.45
CA LYS A 46 10.61 3.38 7.07
C LYS A 46 10.10 4.80 6.79
N LYS A 47 8.90 5.16 7.25
CA LYS A 47 8.33 6.49 6.97
C LYS A 47 9.07 7.59 7.74
N VAL A 48 9.97 8.28 7.05
CA VAL A 48 10.56 9.54 7.51
C VAL A 48 9.56 10.70 7.39
N ASN A 49 8.64 10.63 6.42
CA ASN A 49 7.66 11.68 6.13
C ASN A 49 6.22 11.15 6.17
N ARG A 50 5.31 11.92 6.79
CA ARG A 50 3.88 11.59 6.89
C ARG A 50 3.17 11.54 5.54
N ASN A 51 3.72 12.22 4.53
CA ASN A 51 3.18 12.31 3.18
C ASN A 51 3.68 11.19 2.26
N SER A 52 4.64 10.37 2.69
CA SER A 52 5.12 9.25 1.89
C SER A 52 4.03 8.19 1.73
N PRO A 53 3.96 7.51 0.58
CA PRO A 53 3.07 6.38 0.40
C PRO A 53 3.44 5.25 1.35
N ASP A 54 2.43 4.52 1.83
CA ASP A 54 2.63 3.36 2.69
C ASP A 54 3.07 2.17 1.85
N PHE A 55 2.48 2.00 0.67
CA PHE A 55 2.84 0.96 -0.28
C PHE A 55 3.16 1.54 -1.65
N LYS A 56 4.16 0.97 -2.32
CA LYS A 56 4.53 1.35 -3.68
C LYS A 56 4.72 0.13 -4.57
N HIS A 57 4.04 0.08 -5.70
CA HIS A 57 4.21 -0.99 -6.67
C HIS A 57 5.62 -0.96 -7.26
N LYS A 58 6.26 -2.14 -7.36
CA LYS A 58 7.63 -2.31 -7.87
C LYS A 58 7.78 -1.85 -9.33
N HIS A 59 6.86 -2.29 -10.18
CA HIS A 59 6.93 -2.08 -11.64
C HIS A 59 6.15 -0.85 -12.15
N THR A 60 4.88 -0.69 -11.77
CA THR A 60 4.03 0.40 -12.28
C THR A 60 4.32 1.74 -11.59
N GLY A 61 4.92 1.71 -10.39
CA GLY A 61 5.16 2.89 -9.59
C GLY A 61 3.90 3.45 -8.91
N GLU A 62 2.80 2.70 -8.92
CA GLU A 62 1.56 3.07 -8.23
C GLU A 62 1.79 3.21 -6.72
N ALA A 63 1.17 4.24 -6.15
CA ALA A 63 1.36 4.63 -4.77
C ALA A 63 0.04 4.49 -4.01
N LEU A 64 0.09 3.83 -2.86
CA LEU A 64 -1.07 3.54 -2.03
C LEU A 64 -0.83 4.06 -0.61
N TRP A 65 -1.74 4.91 -0.17
CA TRP A 65 -1.72 5.50 1.17
C TRP A 65 -2.82 4.86 2.01
N LEU A 66 -2.45 4.42 3.22
CA LEU A 66 -3.40 3.93 4.19
C LEU A 66 -4.06 5.14 4.87
N MET A 67 -5.37 5.29 4.67
CA MET A 67 -6.17 6.37 5.23
C MET A 67 -7.19 5.88 6.25
N GLN A 68 -7.63 6.78 7.12
CA GLN A 68 -8.69 6.49 8.08
C GLN A 68 -10.04 6.22 7.41
N ASP A 69 -10.30 6.87 6.26
CA ASP A 69 -11.49 6.69 5.41
C ASP A 69 -11.56 5.30 4.73
N ASP A 70 -10.52 4.47 4.80
CA ASP A 70 -10.53 3.18 4.12
C ASP A 70 -11.48 2.18 4.80
N PRO A 71 -12.12 1.28 4.02
CA PRO A 71 -13.03 0.28 4.55
C PRO A 71 -12.37 -0.60 5.63
N PRO A 72 -13.13 -1.05 6.65
CA PRO A 72 -12.58 -1.83 7.75
C PRO A 72 -11.96 -3.17 7.30
N TRP A 73 -12.40 -3.73 6.18
CA TRP A 73 -11.83 -4.97 5.64
C TRP A 73 -10.37 -4.80 5.20
N VAL A 74 -9.96 -3.62 4.75
CA VAL A 74 -8.57 -3.34 4.33
C VAL A 74 -7.62 -3.54 5.50
N ARG A 75 -7.95 -2.95 6.66
CA ARG A 75 -7.13 -3.06 7.88
C ARG A 75 -7.07 -4.50 8.37
N ARG A 76 -8.20 -5.21 8.40
CA ARG A 76 -8.26 -6.62 8.78
C ARG A 76 -7.38 -7.49 7.86
N GLN A 77 -7.40 -7.24 6.55
CA GLN A 77 -6.57 -8.00 5.60
C GLN A 77 -5.08 -7.69 5.78
N LEU A 78 -4.71 -6.43 6.06
CA LEU A 78 -3.34 -6.07 6.41
C LEU A 78 -2.86 -6.79 7.69
N GLU A 79 -3.67 -6.79 8.74
CA GLU A 79 -3.36 -7.53 9.99
C GLU A 79 -3.13 -9.02 9.73
N LEU A 80 -3.96 -9.65 8.88
CA LEU A 80 -3.79 -11.04 8.48
C LEU A 80 -2.50 -11.28 7.68
N GLN A 81 -2.09 -10.33 6.84
CA GLN A 81 -0.85 -10.43 6.08
C GLN A 81 0.39 -10.34 6.98
N ASP A 82 0.43 -9.35 7.88
CA ASP A 82 1.50 -9.21 8.88
C ASP A 82 1.62 -10.44 9.78
N SER A 83 0.48 -11.09 10.08
CA SER A 83 0.46 -12.32 10.89
C SER A 83 1.10 -13.51 10.16
N LYS A 84 0.91 -13.62 8.83
CA LYS A 84 1.46 -14.72 8.03
C LYS A 84 2.97 -14.64 7.84
N SER A 85 3.56 -13.44 7.87
CA SER A 85 5.02 -13.26 7.78
C SER A 85 5.81 -13.81 8.98
N VAL A 86 5.13 -14.22 10.06
CA VAL A 86 5.78 -14.80 11.26
C VAL A 86 5.89 -16.34 11.19
N GLU A 87 5.20 -17.01 10.26
CA GLU A 87 5.16 -18.49 10.21
C GLU A 87 6.11 -19.16 9.20
N THR A 88 6.98 -18.41 8.52
CA THR A 88 8.01 -19.00 7.62
C THR A 88 9.44 -18.90 8.17
N ASP A 89 9.59 -19.02 9.49
CA ASP A 89 10.85 -19.41 10.15
C ASP A 89 10.58 -20.66 11.02
N SER A 90 10.21 -21.76 10.37
CA SER A 90 10.12 -23.08 11.03
C SER A 90 10.71 -24.11 10.09
N GLY A 91 12.02 -24.00 9.93
CA GLY A 91 12.80 -24.90 9.09
C GLY A 91 14.30 -24.82 9.35
N ASN A 92 14.76 -24.73 10.61
CA ASN A 92 15.93 -25.46 11.12
C ASN A 92 16.22 -25.14 12.59
N LEU A 93 15.73 -25.96 13.51
CA LEU A 93 16.35 -26.17 14.83
C LEU A 93 16.35 -27.68 15.10
N GLU A 94 17.05 -28.41 14.24
CA GLU A 94 17.58 -29.72 14.62
C GLU A 94 18.72 -29.48 15.60
N VAL A 95 18.44 -29.52 16.91
CA VAL A 95 19.35 -30.12 17.88
C VAL A 95 18.51 -30.73 19.01
N SER A 96 18.46 -32.06 19.04
CA SER A 96 18.31 -32.86 20.26
C SER A 96 19.45 -33.88 20.20
N PRO A 97 20.08 -34.33 21.32
CA PRO A 97 19.43 -34.64 22.59
C PRO A 97 20.20 -34.25 23.88
N LEU A 98 19.44 -34.30 24.99
CA LEU A 98 19.80 -34.53 26.39
C LEU A 98 21.27 -34.86 26.73
N THR A 99 21.85 -34.09 27.67
CA THR A 99 22.35 -34.53 29.00
C THR A 99 23.01 -33.33 29.71
N TYR A 100 22.63 -33.04 30.95
CA TYR A 100 23.48 -32.30 31.89
C TYR A 100 23.50 -33.11 33.19
N GLU A 101 24.72 -33.30 33.70
CA GLU A 101 25.12 -34.15 34.83
C GLU A 101 24.46 -33.79 36.17
#